data_AF-A0A380DL54-F1
#
_entry.id   AF-A0A380DL54-F1
#
_cell.length_a   1.000
_cell.length_b   1.000
_cell.length_c   1.000
_cell.angle_alpha   90.00
_cell.angle_beta   90.00
_cell.angle_gamma   90.00
#
_symmetry.space_group_name_H-M   'P 1'
#
loop_
_entity.id
_entity.type
_entity.pdbx_description
1 polymer ?
#
loop_
_entity_poly.entity_id
_entity_poly.type
_entity_poly.pdbx_seq_one_letter_code
_entity_poly.pdbx_strand_id
1 'polypeptide(L)'
;MNQKRALKYKRLVDEEVDIDATDQYELLANRYVLNGSILSILQTVIAFLVLLIFVVGHAEADAILFFLIPFFASAIFNTQFTLFNRRFDDRMPKIADKNYTEKRLEILDEGERHIELIALFKTYAINLSILILAIIFIGSYSIATGINQSFSLLLIIAIFIYNAFSYLLKRRRFY
;
A
#
# COMPACT_ATOMS: atom_id res chain seq x y z
N MET A 1 -8.13 1.35 -23.15
CA MET A 1 -8.83 2.62 -23.45
C MET A 1 -8.33 3.79 -22.60
N ASN A 2 -8.14 3.63 -21.28
CA ASN A 2 -7.65 4.70 -20.39
C ASN A 2 -6.24 5.20 -20.71
N GLN A 3 -5.29 4.32 -21.05
CA GLN A 3 -3.91 4.70 -21.38
C GLN A 3 -3.80 5.59 -22.63
N LYS A 4 -4.52 5.24 -23.71
CA LYS A 4 -4.57 6.07 -24.93
C LYS A 4 -5.15 7.46 -24.66
N ARG A 5 -6.15 7.56 -23.77
CA ARG A 5 -6.73 8.85 -23.35
C ARG A 5 -5.75 9.65 -22.47
N ALA A 6 -5.09 9.01 -21.51
CA ALA A 6 -4.06 9.66 -20.68
C ALA A 6 -2.94 10.27 -21.53
N LEU A 7 -2.42 9.52 -22.51
CA LEU A 7 -1.39 10.00 -23.43
C LEU A 7 -1.88 11.14 -24.32
N LYS A 8 -3.13 11.08 -24.79
CA LYS A 8 -3.74 12.17 -25.55
C LYS A 8 -3.78 13.46 -24.73
N TYR A 9 -4.26 13.42 -23.49
CA TYR A 9 -4.32 14.61 -22.64
C TYR A 9 -2.93 15.11 -22.23
N LYS A 10 -1.96 14.22 -21.99
CA LYS A 10 -0.59 14.66 -21.72
C LYS A 10 0.05 15.37 -22.91
N ARG A 11 -0.24 14.93 -24.13
CA ARG A 11 0.19 15.64 -25.34
C ARG A 11 -0.45 17.03 -25.48
N LEU A 12 -1.72 17.17 -25.09
CA LEU A 12 -2.40 18.47 -25.10
C LEU A 12 -1.82 19.45 -24.07
N VAL A 13 -1.34 18.97 -22.93
CA VAL A 13 -0.60 19.77 -21.94
C VAL A 13 0.67 20.39 -22.55
N ASP A 14 1.36 19.65 -23.42
CA ASP A 14 2.61 20.11 -24.05
C ASP A 14 2.35 21.05 -25.25
N GLU A 15 1.14 21.04 -25.82
CA GLU A 15 0.74 21.82 -27.01
C GLU A 15 -0.05 23.09 -26.68
N GLU A 16 -0.71 23.15 -25.51
CA GLU A 16 -1.59 24.24 -25.08
C GLU A 16 -0.80 25.38 -24.41
N VAL A 17 -1.21 26.63 -24.68
CA VAL A 17 -0.54 27.84 -24.13
C VAL A 17 -1.35 28.45 -22.99
N ASP A 18 -2.66 28.18 -22.96
CA ASP A 18 -3.55 28.64 -21.90
C ASP A 18 -3.35 27.82 -20.61
N ILE A 19 -3.09 28.51 -19.50
CA ILE A 19 -2.74 27.89 -18.22
C ILE A 19 -3.94 27.12 -17.64
N ASP A 20 -5.15 27.67 -17.74
CA ASP A 20 -6.36 27.04 -17.19
C ASP A 20 -6.72 25.76 -17.96
N ALA A 21 -6.58 25.79 -19.29
CA ALA A 21 -6.76 24.60 -20.13
C ALA A 21 -5.68 23.54 -19.86
N THR A 22 -4.44 23.96 -19.63
CA THR A 22 -3.31 23.07 -19.29
C THR A 22 -3.58 22.32 -17.98
N ASP A 23 -4.01 23.03 -16.93
CA ASP A 23 -4.36 22.44 -15.63
C ASP A 23 -5.50 21.42 -15.75
N GLN A 24 -6.52 21.72 -16.56
CA GLN A 24 -7.61 20.78 -16.83
C GLN A 24 -7.13 19.51 -17.55
N TYR A 25 -6.24 19.65 -18.52
CA TYR A 25 -5.68 18.51 -19.24
C TYR A 25 -4.76 17.66 -18.35
N GLU A 26 -3.99 18.27 -17.44
CA GLU A 26 -3.20 17.55 -16.44
C GLU A 26 -4.08 16.73 -15.49
N LEU A 27 -5.16 17.33 -14.97
CA LEU A 27 -6.14 16.64 -14.13
C LEU A 27 -6.75 15.43 -14.85
N LEU A 28 -7.16 15.61 -16.12
CA LEU A 28 -7.75 14.53 -16.92
C LEU A 28 -6.73 13.42 -17.20
N ALA A 29 -5.49 13.77 -17.59
CA ALA A 29 -4.42 12.80 -17.82
C ALA A 29 -4.16 11.95 -16.57
N ASN A 30 -3.98 12.60 -15.42
CA ASN A 30 -3.72 11.95 -14.13
C ASN A 30 -4.90 11.07 -13.67
N ARG A 31 -6.15 11.52 -13.89
CA ARG A 31 -7.35 10.72 -13.60
C ARG A 31 -7.40 9.44 -14.43
N TYR A 32 -7.06 9.49 -15.73
CA TYR A 32 -7.02 8.29 -16.58
C TYR A 32 -5.89 7.33 -16.19
N VAL A 33 -4.72 7.83 -15.82
CA VAL A 33 -3.62 7.00 -15.27
C VAL A 33 -4.06 6.33 -13.98
N LEU A 34 -4.67 7.09 -13.06
CA LEU A 34 -5.18 6.57 -11.79
C LEU A 34 -6.23 5.46 -12.00
N ASN A 35 -7.20 5.66 -12.88
CA ASN A 35 -8.18 4.63 -13.22
C ASN A 35 -7.52 3.37 -13.80
N GLY A 36 -6.46 3.53 -14.60
CA GLY A 36 -5.64 2.41 -15.08
C GLY A 36 -4.93 1.66 -13.95
N SER A 37 -4.33 2.38 -13.00
CA SER A 37 -3.68 1.79 -11.82
C SER A 37 -4.67 1.01 -10.95
N ILE A 38 -5.87 1.55 -10.71
CA ILE A 38 -6.94 0.88 -9.96
C ILE A 38 -7.34 -0.44 -10.63
N LEU A 39 -7.57 -0.42 -11.95
CA LEU A 39 -7.94 -1.62 -12.71
C LEU A 39 -6.84 -2.69 -12.66
N SER A 40 -5.57 -2.28 -12.79
CA SER A 40 -4.43 -3.21 -12.69
C SER A 40 -4.39 -3.89 -11.32
N ILE A 41 -4.58 -3.12 -10.24
CA ILE A 41 -4.59 -3.67 -8.88
C ILE A 41 -5.79 -4.60 -8.67
N LEU A 42 -6.98 -4.25 -9.17
CA LEU A 42 -8.16 -5.12 -9.10
C LEU A 42 -7.91 -6.46 -9.80
N GLN A 43 -7.27 -6.45 -10.98
CA GLN A 43 -6.93 -7.69 -11.68
C GLN A 43 -5.95 -8.56 -10.88
N THR A 44 -4.94 -7.95 -10.26
CA THR A 44 -4.01 -8.66 -9.36
C THR A 44 -4.73 -9.26 -8.15
N VAL A 45 -5.67 -8.51 -7.56
CA VAL A 45 -6.50 -9.01 -6.43
C VAL A 45 -7.32 -10.21 -6.86
N ILE A 46 -7.96 -10.18 -8.03
CA ILE A 46 -8.74 -11.31 -8.56
C ILE A 46 -7.84 -12.55 -8.73
N ALA A 47 -6.63 -12.38 -9.27
CA ALA A 47 -5.67 -13.49 -9.42
C ALA A 47 -5.29 -14.10 -8.06
N PHE A 48 -5.10 -13.27 -7.04
CA PHE A 48 -4.81 -13.74 -5.69
C PHE A 48 -5.99 -14.43 -5.01
N LEU A 49 -7.22 -13.96 -5.24
CA LEU A 49 -8.42 -14.64 -4.75
C LEU A 49 -8.59 -16.02 -5.38
N VAL A 50 -8.27 -16.17 -6.67
CA VAL A 50 -8.27 -17.48 -7.34
C VAL A 50 -7.21 -18.41 -6.73
N LEU A 51 -6.00 -17.90 -6.48
CA LEU A 51 -4.94 -18.66 -5.79
C LEU A 51 -5.38 -19.08 -4.37
N LEU A 52 -6.06 -18.19 -3.65
CA LEU A 52 -6.62 -18.49 -2.34
C LEU A 52 -7.66 -19.63 -2.41
N ILE A 53 -8.55 -19.64 -3.41
CA ILE A 53 -9.54 -20.71 -3.59
C ILE A 53 -8.84 -22.07 -3.81
N PHE A 54 -7.77 -22.11 -4.60
CA PHE A 54 -6.98 -23.33 -4.80
C PHE A 54 -6.33 -23.82 -3.50
N VAL A 55 -5.85 -22.91 -2.66
CA VAL A 55 -5.20 -23.27 -1.40
C VAL A 55 -6.20 -23.64 -0.30
N VAL A 56 -7.37 -22.98 -0.25
CA VAL A 56 -8.51 -23.33 0.62
C VAL A 56 -9.05 -24.72 0.31
N GLY A 57 -8.80 -25.20 -0.91
CA GLY A 57 -9.21 -26.52 -1.39
C GLY A 57 -8.85 -27.70 -0.49
N HIS A 58 -7.80 -27.67 0.34
CA HIS A 58 -7.59 -28.70 1.37
C HIS A 58 -6.83 -28.25 2.65
N ALA A 59 -7.54 -28.41 3.78
CA ALA A 59 -7.26 -28.00 5.17
C ALA A 59 -6.13 -28.82 5.89
N GLU A 60 -5.62 -28.59 7.12
CA GLU A 60 -5.84 -27.70 8.30
C GLU A 60 -4.46 -27.14 8.77
N ALA A 61 -4.44 -26.14 9.68
CA ALA A 61 -3.20 -25.45 10.08
C ALA A 61 -3.08 -25.16 11.61
N ASP A 62 -2.29 -25.98 12.31
CA ASP A 62 -2.03 -25.86 13.77
C ASP A 62 -0.70 -25.15 14.14
N ALA A 63 -0.07 -24.41 13.23
CA ALA A 63 1.20 -23.73 13.51
C ALA A 63 1.09 -22.25 13.92
N ILE A 64 -0.12 -21.66 13.89
CA ILE A 64 -0.34 -20.22 14.16
C ILE A 64 0.14 -19.78 15.54
N LEU A 65 -0.01 -20.64 16.55
CA LEU A 65 0.38 -20.33 17.94
C LEU A 65 1.88 -20.04 18.10
N PHE A 66 2.74 -20.68 17.30
CA PHE A 66 4.19 -20.44 17.35
C PHE A 66 4.60 -19.10 16.74
N PHE A 67 3.83 -18.57 15.78
CA PHE A 67 4.05 -17.24 15.20
C PHE A 67 3.59 -16.09 16.13
N LEU A 68 2.52 -16.31 16.90
CA LEU A 68 1.96 -15.28 17.78
C LEU A 68 2.94 -14.84 18.87
N ILE A 69 3.80 -15.74 19.35
CA ILE A 69 4.76 -15.47 20.44
C ILE A 69 5.76 -14.35 20.06
N PRO A 70 6.57 -14.46 18.99
CA PRO A 70 7.45 -13.38 18.57
C PRO A 70 6.70 -12.13 18.07
N PHE A 71 5.51 -12.29 17.49
CA PHE A 71 4.67 -11.16 17.06
C PHE A 71 4.27 -10.27 18.25
N PHE A 72 3.74 -10.85 19.33
CA PHE A 72 3.38 -10.10 20.53
C PHE A 72 4.59 -9.50 21.25
N ALA A 73 5.73 -10.21 21.29
CA ALA A 73 6.97 -9.66 21.83
C ALA A 73 7.41 -8.40 21.07
N SER A 74 7.39 -8.44 19.73
CA SER A 74 7.70 -7.28 18.88
C SER A 74 6.71 -6.12 19.09
N ALA A 75 5.42 -6.41 19.27
CA ALA A 75 4.40 -5.39 19.48
C ALA A 75 4.61 -4.62 20.81
N ILE A 76 5.05 -5.31 21.87
CA ILE A 76 5.38 -4.70 23.16
C ILE A 76 6.56 -3.73 23.00
N PHE A 77 7.66 -4.16 22.35
CA PHE A 77 8.82 -3.30 22.13
C PHE A 77 8.48 -2.07 21.28
N ASN A 78 7.68 -2.23 20.22
CA ASN A 78 7.27 -1.12 19.37
C ASN A 78 6.42 -0.09 20.15
N THR A 79 5.52 -0.57 21.01
CA THR A 79 4.73 0.29 21.90
C THR A 79 5.60 1.06 22.88
N GLN A 80 6.61 0.40 23.48
CA GLN A 80 7.57 1.06 24.37
C GLN A 80 8.37 2.15 23.66
N PHE A 81 8.87 1.86 22.45
CA PHE A 81 9.62 2.83 21.65
C PHE A 81 8.76 4.04 21.24
N THR A 82 7.50 3.81 20.88
CA THR A 82 6.55 4.89 20.56
C THR A 82 6.26 5.78 21.78
N LEU A 83 6.12 5.19 22.96
CA LEU A 83 5.95 5.95 24.22
C LEU A 83 7.21 6.74 24.59
N PHE A 84 8.40 6.19 24.34
CA PHE A 84 9.67 6.88 24.53
C PHE A 84 9.80 8.08 23.59
N ASN A 85 9.51 7.92 22.30
CA ASN A 85 9.62 9.02 21.32
C ASN A 85 8.78 10.24 21.71
N ARG A 86 7.61 10.03 22.33
CA ARG A 86 6.79 11.12 22.85
C ARG A 86 7.38 11.80 24.09
N ARG A 87 8.13 11.08 24.92
CA ARG A 87 8.87 11.70 26.03
C ARG A 87 10.13 12.42 25.55
N PHE A 88 10.65 12.04 24.39
CA PHE A 88 11.84 12.63 23.79
C PHE A 88 11.52 13.95 23.10
N ASP A 89 10.42 14.03 22.34
CA ASP A 89 9.91 15.26 21.76
C ASP A 89 8.44 15.47 22.16
N ASP A 90 8.21 16.47 23.02
CA ASP A 90 6.89 16.83 23.55
C ASP A 90 5.92 17.29 22.45
N ARG A 91 6.43 17.68 21.26
CA ARG A 91 5.61 18.04 20.09
C ARG A 91 5.00 16.80 19.42
N MET A 92 5.46 15.59 19.74
CA MET A 92 4.90 14.38 19.15
C MET A 92 3.42 14.19 19.48
N PRO A 93 2.59 13.78 18.51
CA PRO A 93 1.17 13.55 18.74
C PRO A 93 0.94 12.40 19.75
N LYS A 94 -0.23 12.38 20.39
CA LYS A 94 -0.60 11.30 21.31
C LYS A 94 -0.84 10.00 20.54
N ILE A 95 -0.48 8.86 21.13
CA ILE A 95 -0.83 7.54 20.58
C ILE A 95 -2.35 7.49 20.36
N ALA A 96 -2.78 7.03 19.18
CA ALA A 96 -4.16 7.00 18.72
C ALA A 96 -4.81 8.38 18.44
N ASP A 97 -4.03 9.46 18.24
CA ASP A 97 -4.55 10.70 17.66
C ASP A 97 -5.09 10.41 16.24
N LYS A 98 -6.30 10.90 15.94
CA LYS A 98 -6.97 10.68 14.65
C LYS A 98 -6.14 11.18 13.47
N ASN A 99 -5.38 12.26 13.67
CA ASN A 99 -4.52 12.87 12.64
C ASN A 99 -3.04 12.69 13.00
N TYR A 100 -2.68 11.59 13.66
CA TYR A 100 -1.32 11.32 14.14
C TYR A 100 -0.27 11.49 13.04
N THR A 101 -0.54 10.94 11.85
CA THR A 101 0.40 10.96 10.72
C THR A 101 0.60 12.36 10.17
N GLU A 102 -0.47 13.11 9.96
CA GLU A 102 -0.41 14.49 9.49
C GLU A 102 0.34 15.39 10.49
N LYS A 103 -0.03 15.34 11.77
CA LYS A 103 0.64 16.12 12.82
C LYS A 103 2.11 15.73 12.99
N ARG A 104 2.46 14.45 12.83
CA ARG A 104 3.85 13.98 12.87
C ARG A 104 4.66 14.50 11.67
N LEU A 105 4.04 14.65 10.50
CA LEU A 105 4.71 15.26 9.34
C LEU A 105 4.88 16.77 9.48
N GLU A 106 3.98 17.45 10.19
CA GLU A 106 4.02 18.89 10.44
C GLU A 106 5.13 19.31 11.41
N ILE A 107 5.55 18.45 12.34
CA ILE A 107 6.63 18.74 13.29
C ILE A 107 8.03 18.62 12.68
N LEU A 108 8.16 17.91 11.55
CA LEU A 108 9.42 17.74 10.84
C LEU A 108 9.80 19.01 10.10
N ASP A 109 11.09 19.26 9.97
CA ASP A 109 11.55 20.34 9.10
C ASP A 109 11.27 20.05 7.61
N GLU A 110 11.43 21.06 6.76
CA GLU A 110 11.17 20.96 5.31
C GLU A 110 12.02 19.88 4.64
N GLY A 111 13.28 19.72 5.05
CA GLY A 111 14.24 18.77 4.49
C GLY A 111 13.96 17.33 4.94
N GLU A 112 13.71 17.13 6.22
CA GLU A 112 13.30 15.86 6.82
C GLU A 112 12.01 15.36 6.20
N ARG A 113 11.00 16.24 6.07
CA ARG A 113 9.73 15.93 5.42
C ARG A 113 9.93 15.54 3.95
N HIS A 114 10.80 16.23 3.21
CA HIS A 114 11.10 15.90 1.83
C HIS A 114 11.73 14.50 1.69
N ILE A 115 12.74 14.19 2.52
CA ILE A 115 13.41 12.90 2.53
C ILE A 115 12.44 11.78 2.92
N GLU A 116 11.63 11.97 3.96
CA GLU A 116 10.68 10.98 4.46
C GLU A 116 9.61 10.65 3.41
N LEU A 117 9.08 11.66 2.70
CA LEU A 117 8.10 11.46 1.62
C LEU A 117 8.70 10.73 0.41
N ILE A 118 9.94 11.04 0.01
CA ILE A 118 10.63 10.31 -1.07
C ILE A 118 10.85 8.85 -0.68
N ALA A 119 11.34 8.61 0.54
CA ALA A 119 11.57 7.28 1.05
C ALA A 119 10.26 6.46 1.11
N LEU A 120 9.17 7.05 1.59
CA LEU A 120 7.84 6.44 1.61
C LEU A 120 7.35 6.09 0.21
N PHE A 121 7.52 6.99 -0.77
CA PHE A 121 7.09 6.74 -2.14
C PHE A 121 7.87 5.59 -2.81
N LYS A 122 9.20 5.54 -2.62
CA LYS A 122 10.03 4.42 -3.10
C LYS A 122 9.64 3.11 -2.42
N THR A 123 9.49 3.15 -1.10
CA THR A 123 9.15 1.97 -0.29
C THR A 123 7.76 1.44 -0.64
N TYR A 124 6.79 2.30 -0.97
CA TYR A 124 5.45 1.89 -1.40
C TYR A 124 5.49 0.93 -2.61
N ALA A 125 6.23 1.29 -3.66
CA ALA A 125 6.32 0.47 -4.87
C ALA A 125 7.06 -0.86 -4.62
N ILE A 126 8.15 -0.80 -3.85
CA ILE A 126 8.93 -1.99 -3.47
C ILE A 126 8.09 -2.92 -2.59
N ASN A 127 7.37 -2.38 -1.60
CA ASN A 127 6.53 -3.14 -0.68
C ASN A 127 5.41 -3.87 -1.43
N LEU A 128 4.73 -3.22 -2.39
CA LEU A 128 3.76 -3.90 -3.24
C LEU A 128 4.39 -5.05 -4.04
N SER A 129 5.59 -4.84 -4.59
CA SER A 129 6.30 -5.87 -5.35
C SER A 129 6.70 -7.07 -4.49
N ILE A 130 7.19 -6.82 -3.27
CA ILE A 130 7.56 -7.86 -2.31
C ILE A 130 6.31 -8.64 -1.86
N LEU A 131 5.19 -7.94 -1.60
CA LEU A 131 3.93 -8.60 -1.25
C LEU A 131 3.43 -9.51 -2.38
N ILE A 132 3.54 -9.08 -3.64
CA ILE A 132 3.21 -9.92 -4.81
C ILE A 132 4.09 -11.18 -4.82
N LEU A 133 5.41 -11.02 -4.67
CA LEU A 133 6.34 -12.15 -4.63
C LEU A 133 6.05 -13.11 -3.47
N ALA A 134 5.73 -12.58 -2.29
CA ALA A 134 5.37 -13.38 -1.11
C ALA A 134 4.09 -14.19 -1.34
N ILE A 135 3.05 -13.59 -1.93
CA ILE A 135 1.79 -14.29 -2.25
C ILE A 135 2.04 -15.41 -3.24
N ILE A 136 2.81 -15.15 -4.31
CA ILE A 136 3.18 -16.16 -5.29
C ILE A 136 3.95 -17.30 -4.61
N PHE A 137 4.97 -16.97 -3.82
CA PHE A 137 5.82 -17.96 -3.15
C PHE A 137 5.02 -18.84 -2.18
N ILE A 138 4.21 -18.24 -1.30
CA ILE A 138 3.41 -18.97 -0.31
C ILE A 138 2.35 -19.84 -1.01
N GLY A 139 1.69 -19.31 -2.03
CA GLY A 139 0.71 -20.07 -2.81
C GLY A 139 1.34 -21.26 -3.53
N SER A 140 2.46 -21.04 -4.24
CA SER A 140 3.19 -22.11 -4.91
C SER A 140 3.72 -23.15 -3.93
N TYR A 141 4.26 -22.73 -2.79
CA TYR A 141 4.71 -23.63 -1.73
C TYR A 141 3.58 -24.49 -1.17
N SER A 142 2.42 -23.88 -0.90
CA SER A 142 1.24 -24.58 -0.39
C SER A 142 0.73 -25.63 -1.38
N ILE A 143 0.65 -25.28 -2.67
CA ILE A 143 0.25 -26.20 -3.74
C ILE A 143 1.27 -27.36 -3.87
N ALA A 144 2.57 -27.07 -3.85
CA ALA A 144 3.61 -28.07 -4.05
C ALA A 144 3.75 -29.05 -2.86
N THR A 145 3.53 -28.57 -1.64
CA THR A 145 3.72 -29.37 -0.41
C THR A 145 2.43 -29.98 0.12
N GLY A 146 1.27 -29.51 -0.34
CA GLY A 146 -0.04 -29.88 0.22
C GLY A 146 -0.30 -29.32 1.63
N ILE A 147 0.63 -28.53 2.20
CA ILE A 147 0.45 -27.88 3.50
C ILE A 147 -0.49 -26.70 3.32
N ASN A 148 -1.59 -26.67 4.08
CA ASN A 148 -2.57 -25.59 4.00
C ASN A 148 -2.00 -24.25 4.51
N GLN A 149 -1.89 -23.26 3.62
CA GLN A 149 -1.49 -21.88 3.95
C GLN A 149 -2.59 -20.85 3.66
N SER A 150 -3.85 -21.30 3.58
CA SER A 150 -4.99 -20.46 3.19
C SER A 150 -5.15 -19.22 4.05
N PHE A 151 -5.01 -19.37 5.37
CA PHE A 151 -5.15 -18.26 6.30
C PHE A 151 -4.03 -17.22 6.13
N SER A 152 -2.78 -17.69 6.00
CA SER A 152 -1.61 -16.83 5.73
C SER A 152 -1.77 -16.06 4.42
N LEU A 153 -2.24 -16.73 3.36
CA LEU A 153 -2.54 -16.10 2.07
C LEU A 153 -3.65 -15.08 2.18
N LEU A 154 -4.76 -15.39 2.87
CA LEU A 154 -5.86 -14.46 3.08
C LEU A 154 -5.37 -13.16 3.74
N LEU A 155 -4.56 -13.28 4.81
CA LEU A 155 -4.02 -12.13 5.52
C LEU A 155 -3.10 -11.28 4.64
N ILE A 156 -2.15 -11.89 3.92
CA ILE A 156 -1.22 -11.15 3.08
C ILE A 156 -1.95 -10.49 1.89
N ILE A 157 -2.97 -11.15 1.32
CA ILE A 157 -3.82 -10.55 0.29
C ILE A 157 -4.58 -9.34 0.84
N ALA A 158 -5.15 -9.43 2.04
CA ALA A 158 -5.82 -8.30 2.69
C ALA A 158 -4.86 -7.13 2.94
N ILE A 159 -3.62 -7.41 3.37
CA ILE A 159 -2.56 -6.40 3.55
C ILE A 159 -2.20 -5.76 2.20
N PHE A 160 -2.04 -6.56 1.15
CA PHE A 160 -1.79 -6.06 -0.20
C PHE A 160 -2.90 -5.13 -0.69
N ILE A 161 -4.17 -5.53 -0.55
CA ILE A 161 -5.34 -4.70 -0.89
C ILE A 161 -5.28 -3.38 -0.12
N TYR A 162 -5.12 -3.43 1.21
CA TYR A 162 -5.08 -2.24 2.04
C TYR A 162 -3.97 -1.28 1.60
N ASN A 163 -2.74 -1.76 1.40
CA ASN A 163 -1.62 -0.94 0.96
C ASN A 163 -1.87 -0.34 -0.42
N ALA A 164 -2.26 -1.18 -1.38
CA ALA A 164 -2.49 -0.79 -2.75
C ALA A 164 -3.57 0.31 -2.86
N PHE A 165 -4.72 0.11 -2.21
CA PHE A 165 -5.84 1.04 -2.29
C PHE A 165 -5.68 2.26 -1.37
N SER A 166 -5.00 2.18 -0.23
CA SER A 166 -4.86 3.34 0.68
C SER A 166 -4.17 4.52 -0.02
N TYR A 167 -3.13 4.25 -0.81
CA TYR A 167 -2.46 5.27 -1.62
C TYR A 167 -3.35 5.74 -2.79
N LEU A 168 -3.90 4.81 -3.58
CA LEU A 168 -4.68 5.16 -4.77
C LEU A 168 -5.97 5.92 -4.45
N LEU A 169 -6.67 5.55 -3.37
CA LEU A 169 -7.89 6.23 -2.94
C LEU A 169 -7.61 7.63 -2.40
N LYS A 170 -6.49 7.83 -1.68
CA LYS A 170 -6.07 9.17 -1.24
C LYS A 170 -5.71 10.03 -2.45
N ARG A 171 -5.01 9.47 -3.44
CA ARG A 171 -4.72 10.14 -4.72
C ARG A 171 -5.99 10.50 -5.50
N ARG A 172 -7.00 9.63 -5.50
CA ARG A 172 -8.31 9.88 -6.14
C ARG A 172 -9.07 11.06 -5.56
N ARG A 173 -8.87 11.42 -4.28
CA ARG A 173 -9.55 12.59 -3.71
C ARG A 173 -9.01 13.91 -4.25
N PHE A 174 -7.81 13.91 -4.82
CA PHE A 174 -7.17 15.08 -5.42
C PHE A 174 -7.43 15.21 -6.93
N TYR A 175 -7.91 14.15 -7.61
CA TYR A 175 -8.17 14.11 -9.05
C TYR A 175 -9.60 13.72 -9.40
#